data_AF-A0A2E7QKB8-F1
#
_entry.id   AF-A0A2E7QKB8-F1
#
_cell.length_a   1.000
_cell.length_b   1.000
_cell.length_c   1.000
_cell.angle_alpha   90.00
_cell.angle_beta   90.00
_cell.angle_gamma   90.00
#
_symmetry.space_group_name_H-M   'P 1'
#
loop_
_entity.id
_entity.type
_entity.pdbx_description
1 polymer ?
#
loop_
_entity_poly.entity_id
_entity_poly.type
_entity_poly.pdbx_seq_one_letter_code
_entity_poly.pdbx_strand_id
1 'polypeptide(L)'
;MKIEETFHVPATPETVWQFITDPEEVGPCVPGLSDIEIVGPDRYKAKVKVAVGPIKASFNFEVEVTEETPPSQILSVTRGEEGSKSSKVTAHNILRLAPSEGGTKVYYSSEVSITGRLGKFGLGVMKKKAKSIGEEFADTFCQRITNSKVNESEPAAFSAPNVQAAKDQIGGSSAMGKMDWYDMREFLDFCEENGELMRITEEVDPAWEINGLTRISLQDRGPALLFENIKGADYPMVANLLGSDFRFLKIFGLDSYSQFNQHWLDRTEKLIPWEIAQNAPCQEEVIEGDDIDLHKICNTVWHEHDGGEFPGTLSISITRDRDTGVLNTGIYRMHTLSKNTLGWGAPEYTHGRQHYMMYERADEEMPMAVATGYDPTVMVVSSTRTGPGIDEFHIAGALQGKPLQMAESGADGIPVPATSEFVFEGVIKPHHREIEGGFGEYTGYFGEARSNPVFEVKRITHREKPIYLGAREQWDPSDSSRCVGKSSQAEAFKTVKSLVPGVLDMRCDVTYEAIIKIDKMFPGHPQQVMDAVWGGTYARYKHCIVVDKDIDIWDYDSVHWALSTRVRADRDVTISPRRAGQWLDPAVSLRE
;
A
#
# COMPACT_ATOMS: atom_id res chain seq x y z
N MET A 1 41.23 -9.51 -2.09
CA MET A 1 41.16 -10.57 -1.08
C MET A 1 39.72 -10.68 -0.60
N LYS A 2 39.21 -11.88 -0.36
CA LYS A 2 37.85 -12.09 0.17
C LYS A 2 37.91 -12.29 1.69
N ILE A 3 37.00 -11.65 2.41
CA ILE A 3 36.74 -11.81 3.84
C ILE A 3 35.30 -12.27 3.98
N GLU A 4 35.05 -13.32 4.77
CA GLU A 4 33.72 -13.83 5.07
C GLU A 4 33.69 -14.18 6.55
N GLU A 5 32.78 -13.55 7.28
CA GLU A 5 32.62 -13.75 8.72
C GLU A 5 31.13 -13.87 9.06
N THR A 6 30.85 -14.47 10.22
CA THR A 6 29.48 -14.58 10.73
C THR A 6 29.51 -14.52 12.25
N PHE A 7 28.59 -13.75 12.82
CA PHE A 7 28.40 -13.66 14.27
C PHE A 7 26.92 -13.64 14.62
N HIS A 8 26.61 -13.96 15.88
CA HIS A 8 25.25 -13.99 16.40
C HIS A 8 25.03 -12.80 17.33
N VAL A 9 23.87 -12.16 17.19
CA VAL A 9 23.46 -10.99 17.96
C VAL A 9 22.18 -11.33 18.71
N PRO A 10 22.10 -11.17 20.04
CA PRO A 10 20.92 -11.51 20.85
C PRO A 10 19.80 -10.44 20.73
N ALA A 11 19.43 -10.10 19.50
CA ALA A 11 18.35 -9.18 19.16
C ALA A 11 17.64 -9.63 17.88
N THR A 12 16.41 -9.17 17.66
CA THR A 12 15.63 -9.54 16.47
C THR A 12 16.26 -8.90 15.21
N PRO A 13 15.98 -9.43 14.00
CA PRO A 13 16.55 -8.87 12.77
C PRO A 13 16.24 -7.39 12.62
N GLU A 14 15.08 -6.93 13.09
CA GLU A 14 14.63 -5.53 13.04
C GLU A 14 15.47 -4.64 13.96
N THR A 15 15.72 -5.06 15.21
CA THR A 15 16.59 -4.31 16.12
C THR A 15 18.03 -4.26 15.62
N VAL A 16 18.53 -5.38 15.09
CA VAL A 16 19.87 -5.43 14.50
C VAL A 16 19.95 -4.54 13.26
N TRP A 17 18.90 -4.52 12.45
CA TRP A 17 18.79 -3.67 11.27
C TRP A 17 18.85 -2.19 11.64
N GLN A 18 17.98 -1.73 12.53
CA GLN A 18 17.98 -0.33 13.00
C GLN A 18 19.36 0.10 13.52
N PHE A 19 19.99 -0.75 14.34
CA PHE A 19 21.29 -0.46 14.93
C PHE A 19 22.42 -0.43 13.88
N ILE A 20 22.40 -1.31 12.87
CA ILE A 20 23.48 -1.40 11.89
C ILE A 20 23.37 -0.39 10.76
N THR A 21 22.16 0.11 10.47
CA THR A 21 21.92 1.17 9.48
C THR A 21 22.11 2.57 10.05
N ASP A 22 22.14 2.73 11.38
CA ASP A 22 22.41 4.01 12.02
C ASP A 22 23.92 4.28 12.11
N PRO A 23 24.46 5.28 11.38
CA PRO A 23 25.88 5.63 11.40
C PRO A 23 26.39 6.06 12.78
N GLU A 24 25.54 6.70 13.59
CA GLU A 24 25.90 7.18 14.93
C GLU A 24 26.02 6.02 15.93
N GLU A 25 25.24 4.97 15.76
CA GLU A 25 25.29 3.77 16.61
C GLU A 25 26.35 2.75 16.15
N VAL A 26 26.47 2.54 14.83
CA VAL A 26 27.45 1.60 14.26
C VAL A 26 28.87 2.16 14.27
N GLY A 27 29.03 3.48 14.15
CA GLY A 27 30.33 4.16 14.12
C GLY A 27 31.23 3.80 15.31
N PRO A 28 30.76 3.94 16.57
CA PRO A 28 31.49 3.52 17.76
C PRO A 28 31.90 2.04 17.79
N CYS A 29 31.28 1.17 16.99
CA CYS A 29 31.67 -0.23 16.87
C CYS A 29 32.91 -0.43 15.98
N VAL A 30 33.28 0.56 15.14
CA VAL A 30 34.38 0.44 14.17
C VAL A 30 35.73 0.68 14.85
N PRO A 31 36.62 -0.34 14.93
CA PRO A 31 37.91 -0.19 15.59
C PRO A 31 38.80 0.88 14.95
N GLY A 32 39.25 1.83 15.77
CA GLY A 32 40.13 2.91 15.33
C GLY A 32 39.44 4.04 14.57
N LEU A 33 38.10 4.07 14.52
CA LEU A 33 37.35 5.24 14.07
C LEU A 33 37.72 6.46 14.92
N SER A 34 37.99 7.58 14.26
CA SER A 34 38.33 8.84 14.91
C SER A 34 37.43 10.01 14.49
N ASP A 35 36.65 9.82 13.43
CA ASP A 35 35.72 10.82 12.90
C ASP A 35 34.74 10.12 11.94
N ILE A 36 33.48 10.52 11.97
CA ILE A 36 32.44 10.08 11.02
C ILE A 36 31.59 11.31 10.63
N GLU A 37 31.35 11.46 9.33
CA GLU A 37 30.57 12.55 8.74
C GLU A 37 29.49 11.92 7.84
N ILE A 38 28.23 12.27 8.11
CA ILE A 38 27.09 11.87 7.28
C ILE A 38 27.01 12.88 6.12
N VAL A 39 27.26 12.41 4.90
CA VAL A 39 27.32 13.26 3.69
C VAL A 39 26.01 13.25 2.92
N GLY A 40 25.24 12.16 3.04
CA GLY A 40 23.93 11.97 2.43
C GLY A 40 23.24 10.73 3.03
N PRO A 41 22.02 10.41 2.59
CA PRO A 41 21.22 9.32 3.16
C PRO A 41 21.89 7.94 3.00
N ASP A 42 22.67 7.75 1.93
CA ASP A 42 23.37 6.51 1.56
C ASP A 42 24.90 6.66 1.55
N ARG A 43 25.43 7.80 2.05
CA ARG A 43 26.84 8.17 1.89
C ARG A 43 27.46 8.71 3.17
N TYR A 44 28.57 8.08 3.56
CA TYR A 44 29.28 8.40 4.80
C TYR A 44 30.77 8.57 4.54
N LYS A 45 31.39 9.51 5.26
CA LYS A 45 32.85 9.62 5.34
C LYS A 45 33.31 9.20 6.72
N ALA A 46 34.39 8.43 6.78
CA ALA A 46 34.94 7.94 8.04
C ALA A 46 36.47 8.03 8.06
N LYS A 47 37.03 8.46 9.19
CA LYS A 47 38.48 8.49 9.39
C LYS A 47 38.92 7.40 10.36
N VAL A 48 39.57 6.37 9.83
CA VAL A 48 39.94 5.16 10.59
C VAL A 48 41.45 5.03 10.69
N LYS A 49 41.95 4.83 11.90
CA LYS A 49 43.37 4.58 12.20
C LYS A 49 43.59 3.08 12.40
N VAL A 50 44.44 2.48 11.56
CA VAL A 50 44.76 1.05 11.62
C VAL A 50 46.26 0.84 11.75
N ALA A 51 46.65 -0.07 12.63
CA ALA A 51 48.02 -0.58 12.73
C ALA A 51 48.15 -1.96 12.06
N VAL A 52 49.05 -2.09 11.10
CA VAL A 52 49.40 -3.36 10.45
C VAL A 52 50.89 -3.63 10.68
N GLY A 53 51.21 -4.51 11.62
CA GLY A 53 52.60 -4.74 12.04
C GLY A 53 53.25 -3.43 12.54
N PRO A 54 54.42 -3.02 12.01
CA PRO A 54 55.07 -1.76 12.40
C PRO A 54 54.44 -0.51 11.77
N ILE A 55 53.50 -0.65 10.82
CA ILE A 55 52.91 0.49 10.11
C ILE A 55 51.67 0.97 10.85
N LYS A 56 51.65 2.26 11.19
CA LYS A 56 50.44 3.00 11.56
C LYS A 56 49.96 3.78 10.34
N ALA A 57 48.71 3.58 9.95
CA ALA A 57 48.08 4.25 8.82
C ALA A 57 46.76 4.89 9.26
N SER A 58 46.43 6.04 8.67
CA SER A 58 45.13 6.69 8.83
C SER A 58 44.48 6.75 7.46
N PHE A 59 43.26 6.22 7.34
CA PHE A 59 42.49 6.21 6.11
C PHE A 59 41.33 7.19 6.21
N ASN A 60 41.09 7.91 5.13
CA ASN A 60 39.82 8.58 4.90
C ASN A 60 39.02 7.68 3.97
N PHE A 61 37.92 7.12 4.49
CA PHE A 61 36.99 6.27 3.77
C PHE A 61 35.77 7.05 3.35
N GLU A 62 35.25 6.72 2.17
CA GLU A 62 33.93 7.06 1.69
C GLU A 62 33.17 5.74 1.51
N VAL A 63 32.03 5.62 2.16
CA VAL A 63 31.12 4.48 2.10
C VAL A 63 29.89 4.93 1.35
N GLU A 64 29.50 4.16 0.35
CA GLU A 64 28.30 4.35 -0.45
C GLU A 64 27.46 3.08 -0.34
N VAL A 65 26.27 3.19 0.23
CA VAL A 65 25.29 2.11 0.27
C VAL A 65 24.60 2.07 -1.08
N THR A 66 24.76 0.96 -1.80
CA THR A 66 24.25 0.83 -3.18
C THR A 66 22.88 0.19 -3.24
N GLU A 67 22.53 -0.62 -2.24
CA GLU A 67 21.25 -1.32 -2.15
C GLU A 67 20.97 -1.68 -0.68
N GLU A 68 19.74 -1.46 -0.25
CA GLU A 68 19.25 -1.94 1.05
C GLU A 68 17.97 -2.73 0.84
N THR A 69 17.86 -3.86 1.54
CA THR A 69 16.65 -4.68 1.61
C THR A 69 16.31 -4.90 3.08
N PRO A 70 15.68 -3.93 3.77
CA PRO A 70 15.31 -4.07 5.18
C PRO A 70 14.43 -5.31 5.45
N PRO A 71 14.59 -5.99 6.61
CA PRO A 71 15.71 -5.92 7.56
C PRO A 71 16.84 -6.90 7.21
N SER A 72 16.99 -7.31 5.95
CA SER A 72 17.70 -8.54 5.57
C SER A 72 19.06 -8.35 4.90
N GLN A 73 19.32 -7.25 4.16
CA GLN A 73 20.55 -7.12 3.38
C GLN A 73 21.00 -5.68 3.12
N ILE A 74 22.31 -5.42 3.24
CA ILE A 74 22.96 -4.17 2.80
C ILE A 74 24.07 -4.52 1.79
N LEU A 75 24.06 -3.85 0.63
CA LEU A 75 25.18 -3.82 -0.30
C LEU A 75 25.85 -2.46 -0.25
N SER A 76 27.18 -2.43 -0.12
CA SER A 76 27.92 -1.16 -0.09
C SER A 76 29.27 -1.24 -0.78
N VAL A 77 29.73 -0.08 -1.23
CA VAL A 77 31.07 0.12 -1.78
C VAL A 77 31.84 1.08 -0.88
N THR A 78 33.01 0.66 -0.42
CA THR A 78 33.90 1.48 0.41
C THR A 78 35.15 1.83 -0.37
N ARG A 79 35.50 3.12 -0.44
CA ARG A 79 36.72 3.62 -1.08
C ARG A 79 37.54 4.38 -0.05
N GLY A 80 38.81 4.02 0.11
CA GLY A 80 39.70 4.59 1.11
C GLY A 80 41.02 5.06 0.54
N GLU A 81 41.50 6.21 1.01
CA GLU A 81 42.85 6.69 0.74
C GLU A 81 43.60 6.96 2.05
N GLU A 82 44.84 6.49 2.14
CA GLU A 82 45.71 6.78 3.29
C GLU A 82 46.02 8.28 3.31
N GLY A 83 46.07 8.93 4.48
CA GLY A 83 46.35 10.37 4.58
C GLY A 83 47.70 10.80 3.98
N SER A 84 48.67 9.88 3.90
CA SER A 84 49.96 10.06 3.20
C SER A 84 49.86 9.86 1.68
N LYS A 85 48.70 9.45 1.18
CA LYS A 85 48.38 9.00 -0.18
C LYS A 85 49.22 7.82 -0.67
N SER A 86 49.84 7.09 0.26
CA SER A 86 50.75 5.99 -0.06
C SER A 86 50.05 4.65 -0.32
N SER A 87 48.77 4.56 0.06
CA SER A 87 47.93 3.36 -0.12
C SER A 87 46.48 3.73 -0.43
N LYS A 88 45.81 2.89 -1.22
CA LYS A 88 44.38 2.98 -1.52
C LYS A 88 43.69 1.66 -1.25
N VAL A 89 42.42 1.73 -0.85
CA VAL A 89 41.56 0.59 -0.54
C VAL A 89 40.25 0.73 -1.31
N THR A 90 39.75 -0.36 -1.87
CA THR A 90 38.39 -0.46 -2.39
C THR A 90 37.79 -1.77 -1.91
N ALA A 91 36.56 -1.73 -1.41
CA ALA A 91 35.85 -2.91 -0.94
C ALA A 91 34.41 -2.93 -1.47
N HIS A 92 33.96 -4.10 -1.88
CA HIS A 92 32.54 -4.38 -2.15
C HIS A 92 32.03 -5.27 -1.03
N ASN A 93 31.03 -4.79 -0.29
CA ASN A 93 30.56 -5.41 0.94
C ASN A 93 29.11 -5.90 0.78
N ILE A 94 28.84 -7.03 1.40
CA ILE A 94 27.51 -7.63 1.53
C ILE A 94 27.33 -7.93 3.01
N LEU A 95 26.28 -7.35 3.60
CA LEU A 95 25.81 -7.71 4.93
C LEU A 95 24.44 -8.37 4.80
N ARG A 96 24.21 -9.49 5.48
CA ARG A 96 22.90 -10.17 5.53
C ARG A 96 22.50 -10.52 6.94
N LEU A 97 21.24 -10.30 7.27
CA LEU A 97 20.62 -10.70 8.52
C LEU A 97 19.71 -11.89 8.26
N ALA A 98 19.81 -12.92 9.10
CA ALA A 98 18.88 -14.04 9.10
C ALA A 98 18.40 -14.32 10.52
N PRO A 99 17.12 -14.63 10.73
CA PRO A 99 16.62 -15.11 12.01
C PRO A 99 17.41 -16.35 12.48
N SER A 100 17.69 -16.42 13.78
CA SER A 100 18.33 -17.56 14.42
C SER A 100 17.78 -17.78 15.82
N GLU A 101 17.97 -18.98 16.38
CA GLU A 101 17.52 -19.27 17.74
C GLU A 101 18.16 -18.29 18.74
N GLY A 102 17.33 -17.52 19.46
CA GLY A 102 17.79 -16.54 20.44
C GLY A 102 18.24 -15.18 19.89
N GLY A 103 18.10 -14.91 18.58
CA GLY A 103 18.49 -13.62 18.00
C GLY A 103 18.71 -13.63 16.48
N THR A 104 19.67 -12.86 16.01
CA THR A 104 19.96 -12.69 14.58
C THR A 104 21.34 -13.16 14.23
N LYS A 105 21.46 -13.89 13.12
CA LYS A 105 22.75 -14.26 12.54
C LYS A 105 23.13 -13.22 11.49
N VAL A 106 24.26 -12.56 11.70
CA VAL A 106 24.81 -11.52 10.81
C VAL A 106 25.90 -12.14 9.96
N TYR A 107 25.71 -12.15 8.65
CA TYR A 107 26.69 -12.60 7.66
C TYR A 107 27.35 -11.38 7.02
N TYR A 108 28.68 -11.30 7.04
CA TYR A 108 29.45 -10.24 6.40
C TYR A 108 30.42 -10.82 5.38
N SER A 109 30.34 -10.34 4.14
CA SER A 109 31.27 -10.68 3.05
C SER A 109 31.85 -9.41 2.45
N SER A 110 33.17 -9.37 2.24
CA SER A 110 33.84 -8.21 1.65
C SER A 110 34.95 -8.62 0.68
N GLU A 111 34.88 -8.10 -0.54
CA GLU A 111 35.92 -8.22 -1.54
C GLU A 111 36.81 -6.97 -1.56
N VAL A 112 37.98 -7.09 -0.94
CA VAL A 112 38.87 -5.95 -0.68
C VAL A 112 40.07 -5.94 -1.63
N SER A 113 40.29 -4.82 -2.33
CA SER A 113 41.48 -4.51 -3.11
C SER A 113 42.32 -3.44 -2.39
N ILE A 114 43.62 -3.69 -2.23
CA ILE A 114 44.54 -2.76 -1.57
C ILE A 114 45.76 -2.57 -2.48
N THR A 115 46.04 -1.31 -2.81
CA THR A 115 47.19 -0.94 -3.65
C THR A 115 48.12 0.02 -2.91
N GLY A 116 49.38 0.11 -3.34
CA GLY A 116 50.38 1.00 -2.76
C GLY A 116 51.23 0.32 -1.68
N ARG A 117 51.68 1.07 -0.68
CA ARG A 117 52.65 0.60 0.34
C ARG A 117 52.10 -0.57 1.16
N LEU A 118 50.83 -0.53 1.56
CA LEU A 118 50.20 -1.64 2.28
C LEU A 118 49.94 -2.87 1.41
N GLY A 119 49.75 -2.70 0.08
CA GLY A 119 49.58 -3.82 -0.84
C GLY A 119 50.84 -4.69 -1.02
N LYS A 120 52.01 -4.20 -0.59
CA LYS A 120 53.28 -4.94 -0.61
C LYS A 120 53.44 -5.90 0.57
N PHE A 121 52.56 -5.84 1.57
CA PHE A 121 52.55 -6.79 2.67
C PHE A 121 51.89 -8.10 2.24
N GLY A 122 52.40 -9.22 2.74
CA GLY A 122 51.86 -10.53 2.39
C GLY A 122 50.37 -10.65 2.70
N LEU A 123 49.61 -11.25 1.78
CA LEU A 123 48.15 -11.44 1.89
C LEU A 123 47.72 -12.03 3.24
N GLY A 124 48.52 -12.91 3.83
CA GLY A 124 48.24 -13.51 5.15
C GLY A 124 48.23 -12.50 6.29
N VAL A 125 49.12 -11.49 6.27
CA VAL A 125 49.18 -10.44 7.29
C VAL A 125 47.93 -9.54 7.19
N MET A 126 47.54 -9.18 5.97
CA MET A 126 46.35 -8.35 5.72
C MET A 126 45.06 -9.06 6.11
N LYS A 127 44.91 -10.35 5.74
CA LYS A 127 43.77 -11.17 6.16
C LYS A 127 43.69 -11.30 7.68
N LYS A 128 44.81 -11.56 8.35
CA LYS A 128 44.84 -11.67 9.82
C LYS A 128 44.43 -10.36 10.49
N LYS A 129 44.88 -9.20 9.99
CA LYS A 129 44.46 -7.92 10.57
C LYS A 129 42.99 -7.60 10.28
N ALA A 130 42.50 -7.89 9.07
CA ALA A 130 41.10 -7.66 8.72
C ALA A 130 40.15 -8.52 9.58
N LYS A 131 40.52 -9.79 9.80
CA LYS A 131 39.78 -10.67 10.72
C LYS A 131 39.72 -10.12 12.14
N SER A 132 40.87 -9.68 12.68
CA SER A 132 40.94 -9.08 14.02
C SER A 132 40.07 -7.81 14.15
N ILE A 133 39.94 -7.00 13.09
CA ILE A 133 39.04 -5.83 13.09
C ILE A 133 37.57 -6.28 13.09
N GLY A 134 37.23 -7.32 12.31
CA GLY A 134 35.88 -7.87 12.27
C GLY A 134 35.43 -8.48 13.60
N GLU A 135 36.33 -9.20 14.29
CA GLU A 135 36.08 -9.76 15.63
C GLU A 135 35.83 -8.65 16.65
N GLU A 136 36.69 -7.62 16.69
CA GLU A 136 36.54 -6.47 17.61
C GLU A 136 35.27 -5.65 17.33
N PHE A 137 34.90 -5.50 16.05
CA PHE A 137 33.63 -4.90 15.65
C PHE A 137 32.44 -5.71 16.16
N ALA A 138 32.41 -7.02 15.90
CA ALA A 138 31.32 -7.90 16.31
C ALA A 138 31.12 -7.91 17.83
N ASP A 139 32.22 -7.97 18.59
CA ASP A 139 32.18 -7.92 20.06
C ASP A 139 31.60 -6.59 20.57
N THR A 140 32.07 -5.46 20.03
CA THR A 140 31.59 -4.11 20.41
C THR A 140 30.13 -3.91 20.02
N PHE A 141 29.75 -4.37 18.83
CA PHE A 141 28.39 -4.31 18.31
C PHE A 141 27.42 -5.09 19.20
N CYS A 142 27.75 -6.34 19.54
CA CYS A 142 26.95 -7.17 20.44
C CYS A 142 26.83 -6.57 21.85
N GLN A 143 27.90 -5.96 22.37
CA GLN A 143 27.85 -5.30 23.68
C GLN A 143 26.93 -4.07 23.66
N ARG A 144 27.05 -3.21 22.64
CA ARG A 144 26.26 -1.98 22.55
C ARG A 144 24.78 -2.27 22.38
N ILE A 145 24.42 -3.15 21.45
CA ILE A 145 23.00 -3.50 21.22
C ILE A 145 22.36 -4.18 22.44
N THR A 146 23.14 -4.92 23.24
CA THR A 146 22.66 -5.51 24.50
C THR A 146 22.51 -4.45 25.60
N ASN A 147 23.40 -3.46 25.66
CA ASN A 147 23.35 -2.39 26.66
C ASN A 147 22.28 -1.33 26.36
N SER A 148 21.96 -1.08 25.09
CA SER A 148 20.83 -0.21 24.70
C SER A 148 19.49 -0.77 25.21
N LYS A 149 19.35 -2.10 25.31
CA LYS A 149 18.18 -2.77 25.91
C LYS A 149 18.08 -2.64 27.45
N VAL A 150 19.14 -2.23 28.15
CA VAL A 150 19.17 -2.16 29.64
C VAL A 150 18.93 -0.73 30.16
N ASN A 151 19.06 0.30 29.31
CA ASN A 151 18.87 1.72 29.67
C ASN A 151 17.56 2.34 29.15
N GLU A 152 16.72 1.59 28.46
CA GLU A 152 15.34 1.97 28.23
C GLU A 152 14.51 1.58 29.46
N SER A 153 14.23 2.58 30.33
CA SER A 153 12.94 2.58 31.03
C SER A 153 11.87 2.48 29.95
N GLU A 154 11.09 1.40 29.98
CA GLU A 154 10.05 1.05 29.00
C GLU A 154 9.44 2.29 28.31
N PRO A 155 9.72 2.53 27.02
CA PRO A 155 8.64 2.95 26.15
C PRO A 155 7.65 1.79 26.16
N ALA A 156 6.39 2.07 26.46
CA ALA A 156 5.33 1.07 26.47
C ALA A 156 5.40 0.28 25.15
N ALA A 157 5.91 -0.96 25.24
CA ALA A 157 5.98 -1.83 24.11
C ALA A 157 4.56 -2.03 23.62
N PHE A 158 4.31 -1.65 22.38
CA PHE A 158 3.13 -2.07 21.65
C PHE A 158 3.25 -3.60 21.53
N SER A 159 2.68 -4.32 22.48
CA SER A 159 2.48 -5.74 22.36
C SER A 159 1.50 -5.93 21.22
N ALA A 160 1.92 -6.53 20.12
CA ALA A 160 0.99 -7.11 19.17
C ALA A 160 -0.03 -7.93 19.99
N PRO A 161 -1.35 -7.66 19.88
CA PRO A 161 -2.31 -8.35 20.69
C PRO A 161 -2.17 -9.85 20.45
N ASN A 162 -2.12 -10.58 21.56
CA ASN A 162 -2.00 -12.02 21.59
C ASN A 162 -3.23 -12.62 20.88
N VAL A 163 -3.09 -12.97 19.60
CA VAL A 163 -4.13 -13.54 18.71
C VAL A 163 -4.81 -14.78 19.33
N GLN A 164 -4.19 -15.37 20.35
CA GLN A 164 -4.75 -16.51 21.07
C GLN A 164 -5.81 -16.13 22.12
N ALA A 165 -5.77 -14.93 22.71
CA ALA A 165 -6.74 -14.52 23.73
C ALA A 165 -8.11 -14.10 23.14
N ALA A 166 -8.14 -13.65 21.89
CA ALA A 166 -9.39 -13.34 21.17
C ALA A 166 -10.16 -14.60 20.72
N LYS A 167 -9.50 -15.77 20.65
CA LYS A 167 -10.14 -17.04 20.28
C LYS A 167 -11.03 -17.62 21.39
N ASP A 168 -10.77 -17.25 22.64
CA ASP A 168 -11.42 -17.89 23.79
C ASP A 168 -12.62 -17.10 24.36
N GLN A 169 -12.98 -15.95 23.78
CA GLN A 169 -14.11 -15.13 24.23
C GLN A 169 -15.34 -15.06 23.29
N ILE A 170 -15.32 -15.70 22.12
CA ILE A 170 -16.52 -15.78 21.26
C ILE A 170 -17.04 -17.21 21.26
N GLY A 171 -17.72 -17.54 22.35
CA GLY A 171 -18.62 -18.69 22.39
C GLY A 171 -19.78 -18.46 21.44
N GLY A 172 -19.79 -19.20 20.32
CA GLY A 172 -20.97 -19.58 19.53
C GLY A 172 -21.98 -18.47 19.21
N SER A 173 -21.83 -17.84 18.04
CA SER A 173 -22.97 -17.32 17.30
C SER A 173 -22.69 -17.37 15.80
N SER A 174 -23.61 -17.99 15.09
CA SER A 174 -23.67 -18.13 13.64
C SER A 174 -24.07 -16.81 12.97
N ALA A 175 -23.16 -15.84 12.88
CA ALA A 175 -23.39 -14.61 12.10
C ALA A 175 -22.32 -14.47 11.01
N MET A 176 -22.51 -15.14 9.87
CA MET A 176 -21.80 -14.82 8.63
C MET A 176 -22.32 -13.47 8.13
N GLY A 177 -21.66 -12.34 8.43
CA GLY A 177 -22.01 -10.99 7.97
C GLY A 177 -21.06 -9.89 8.48
N LYS A 178 -21.19 -8.67 7.96
CA LYS A 178 -20.53 -7.46 8.50
C LYS A 178 -20.77 -7.40 10.02
N MET A 179 -19.72 -7.03 10.77
CA MET A 179 -19.80 -6.76 12.22
C MET A 179 -20.78 -5.61 12.51
N ASP A 180 -21.29 -5.53 13.74
CA ASP A 180 -22.37 -4.60 14.13
C ASP A 180 -21.90 -3.13 14.22
N TRP A 181 -21.66 -2.50 13.07
CA TRP A 181 -21.55 -1.04 12.95
C TRP A 181 -22.34 -0.50 11.75
N TYR A 182 -22.86 0.71 11.90
CA TYR A 182 -23.74 1.37 10.95
C TYR A 182 -22.97 2.18 9.89
N ASP A 183 -21.92 2.90 10.28
CA ASP A 183 -21.21 3.83 9.40
C ASP A 183 -19.68 3.85 9.64
N MET A 184 -18.99 4.84 9.08
CA MET A 184 -17.55 5.02 9.29
C MET A 184 -17.20 5.40 10.73
N ARG A 185 -18.01 6.21 11.41
CA ARG A 185 -17.71 6.69 12.77
C ARG A 185 -17.72 5.53 13.75
N GLU A 186 -18.75 4.69 13.70
CA GLU A 186 -18.81 3.48 14.52
C GLU A 186 -17.68 2.47 14.18
N PHE A 187 -17.22 2.45 12.92
CA PHE A 187 -16.03 1.66 12.57
C PHE A 187 -14.73 2.24 13.16
N LEU A 188 -14.62 3.56 13.24
CA LEU A 188 -13.49 4.21 13.93
C LEU A 188 -13.51 3.92 15.42
N ASP A 189 -14.68 3.95 16.06
CA ASP A 189 -14.85 3.54 17.46
C ASP A 189 -14.40 2.08 17.66
N PHE A 190 -14.83 1.17 16.77
CA PHE A 190 -14.36 -0.22 16.77
C PHE A 190 -12.84 -0.31 16.62
N CYS A 191 -12.23 0.47 15.72
CA CYS A 191 -10.79 0.48 15.55
C CYS A 191 -10.08 1.00 16.81
N GLU A 192 -10.59 2.05 17.45
CA GLU A 192 -10.05 2.61 18.69
C GLU A 192 -10.09 1.59 19.83
N GLU A 193 -11.22 0.91 20.02
CA GLU A 193 -11.38 -0.15 21.04
C GLU A 193 -10.43 -1.34 20.86
N ASN A 194 -9.98 -1.58 19.61
CA ASN A 194 -9.08 -2.69 19.27
C ASN A 194 -7.62 -2.27 19.08
N GLY A 195 -7.25 -1.01 19.35
CA GLY A 195 -5.89 -0.50 19.15
C GLY A 195 -5.48 -0.34 17.68
N GLU A 196 -6.46 -0.27 16.78
CA GLU A 196 -6.32 -0.15 15.32
C GLU A 196 -6.58 1.28 14.82
N LEU A 197 -6.75 2.25 15.73
CA LEU A 197 -6.82 3.68 15.44
C LEU A 197 -5.80 4.44 16.30
N MET A 198 -5.08 5.37 15.68
CA MET A 198 -4.21 6.32 16.35
C MET A 198 -4.71 7.74 16.07
N ARG A 199 -4.94 8.51 17.14
CA ARG A 199 -5.28 9.93 17.06
C ARG A 199 -4.01 10.77 17.10
N ILE A 200 -3.91 11.69 16.15
CA ILE A 200 -2.80 12.65 16.03
C ILE A 200 -3.40 14.02 16.30
N THR A 201 -3.11 14.56 17.48
CA THR A 201 -3.73 15.79 18.00
C THR A 201 -2.88 17.03 17.73
N GLU A 202 -1.59 16.81 17.50
CA GLU A 202 -0.61 17.80 17.10
C GLU A 202 -0.99 18.42 15.75
N GLU A 203 -0.67 19.70 15.56
CA GLU A 203 -0.81 20.34 14.25
C GLU A 203 0.15 19.66 13.27
N VAL A 204 -0.37 19.14 12.16
CA VAL A 204 0.43 18.49 11.12
C VAL A 204 0.48 19.29 9.81
N ASP A 205 1.61 19.21 9.13
CA ASP A 205 1.80 19.72 7.78
C ASP A 205 1.09 18.80 6.75
N PRO A 206 0.21 19.37 5.89
CA PRO A 206 -0.60 18.58 4.96
C PRO A 206 0.17 17.98 3.78
N ALA A 207 1.42 18.39 3.52
CA ALA A 207 2.21 17.90 2.40
C ALA A 207 3.29 16.88 2.84
N TRP A 208 3.90 17.08 4.00
CA TRP A 208 5.04 16.25 4.44
C TRP A 208 4.68 15.28 5.56
N GLU A 209 4.03 15.78 6.62
CA GLU A 209 3.80 14.98 7.83
C GLU A 209 2.67 13.98 7.62
N ILE A 210 1.54 14.39 7.03
CA ILE A 210 0.45 13.47 6.69
C ILE A 210 0.94 12.35 5.77
N ASN A 211 1.68 12.70 4.71
CA ASN A 211 2.28 11.74 3.79
C ASN A 211 3.22 10.78 4.51
N GLY A 212 4.19 11.30 5.26
CA GLY A 212 5.20 10.49 5.95
C GLY A 212 4.59 9.54 6.99
N LEU A 213 3.69 10.05 7.84
CA LEU A 213 3.02 9.25 8.88
C LEU A 213 2.12 8.18 8.25
N THR A 214 1.34 8.55 7.24
CA THR A 214 0.49 7.57 6.52
C THR A 214 1.32 6.51 5.82
N ARG A 215 2.47 6.88 5.22
CA ARG A 215 3.39 5.93 4.59
C ARG A 215 3.93 4.92 5.59
N ILE A 216 4.45 5.40 6.73
CA ILE A 216 5.02 4.55 7.78
C ILE A 216 3.93 3.59 8.29
N SER A 217 2.76 4.12 8.63
CA SER A 217 1.65 3.28 9.10
C SER A 217 1.23 2.24 8.06
N LEU A 218 1.19 2.60 6.77
CA LEU A 218 0.93 1.63 5.71
C LEU A 218 2.00 0.54 5.65
N GLN A 219 3.28 0.91 5.56
CA GLN A 219 4.42 -0.01 5.43
C GLN A 219 4.51 -0.99 6.61
N ASP A 220 4.24 -0.51 7.81
CA ASP A 220 4.27 -1.31 9.03
C ASP A 220 2.95 -2.06 9.29
N ARG A 221 1.96 -1.93 8.39
CA ARG A 221 0.58 -2.43 8.57
C ARG A 221 -0.05 -1.95 9.89
N GLY A 222 0.29 -0.73 10.29
CA GLY A 222 -0.13 -0.05 11.50
C GLY A 222 -1.59 0.43 11.50
N PRO A 223 -1.99 1.17 12.54
CA PRO A 223 -3.37 1.61 12.75
C PRO A 223 -3.83 2.62 11.70
N ALA A 224 -5.15 2.78 11.56
CA ALA A 224 -5.71 3.95 10.92
C ALA A 224 -5.24 5.22 11.66
N LEU A 225 -5.07 6.32 10.94
CA LEU A 225 -4.57 7.59 11.50
C LEU A 225 -5.66 8.64 11.42
N LEU A 226 -6.11 9.18 12.55
CA LEU A 226 -7.02 10.31 12.62
C LEU A 226 -6.22 11.58 12.94
N PHE A 227 -6.02 12.42 11.94
CA PHE A 227 -5.40 13.74 12.06
C PHE A 227 -6.46 14.75 12.48
N GLU A 228 -6.39 15.24 13.72
CA GLU A 228 -7.39 16.14 14.29
C GLU A 228 -7.10 17.62 14.01
N ASN A 229 -5.85 17.96 13.73
CA ASN A 229 -5.40 19.33 13.50
C ASN A 229 -4.47 19.40 12.29
N ILE A 230 -5.02 19.78 11.14
CA ILE A 230 -4.27 19.90 9.88
C ILE A 230 -4.09 21.37 9.57
N LYS A 231 -2.84 21.80 9.40
CA LYS A 231 -2.52 23.21 9.15
C LYS A 231 -3.25 23.73 7.91
N GLY A 232 -4.13 24.72 8.12
CA GLY A 232 -4.85 25.41 7.06
C GLY A 232 -6.10 24.68 6.54
N ALA A 233 -6.46 23.53 7.09
CA ALA A 233 -7.75 22.88 6.84
C ALA A 233 -8.71 23.11 8.01
N ASP A 234 -10.01 23.18 7.72
CA ASP A 234 -11.05 23.43 8.70
C ASP A 234 -11.56 22.13 9.39
N TYR A 235 -11.18 20.96 8.85
CA TYR A 235 -11.74 19.67 9.24
C TYR A 235 -10.67 18.60 9.49
N PRO A 236 -10.92 17.63 10.39
CA PRO A 236 -10.04 16.50 10.62
C PRO A 236 -10.08 15.53 9.43
N MET A 237 -9.05 14.69 9.31
CA MET A 237 -8.98 13.65 8.29
C MET A 237 -8.57 12.31 8.89
N VAL A 238 -9.22 11.23 8.45
CA VAL A 238 -8.72 9.87 8.64
C VAL A 238 -8.03 9.37 7.38
N ALA A 239 -6.90 8.68 7.55
CA ALA A 239 -6.21 7.94 6.51
C ALA A 239 -5.85 6.52 6.97
N ASN A 240 -5.44 5.66 6.04
CA ASN A 240 -5.11 4.25 6.32
C ASN A 240 -6.28 3.46 6.95
N LEU A 241 -7.53 3.78 6.55
CA LEU A 241 -8.73 3.22 7.15
C LEU A 241 -8.79 1.68 6.99
N LEU A 242 -8.49 1.18 5.79
CA LEU A 242 -8.53 -0.24 5.43
C LEU A 242 -7.15 -0.80 5.04
N GLY A 243 -6.06 -0.10 5.34
CA GLY A 243 -4.70 -0.55 5.01
C GLY A 243 -4.10 -1.61 5.94
N SER A 244 -4.90 -2.30 6.78
CA SER A 244 -4.49 -3.54 7.46
C SER A 244 -5.42 -4.70 7.12
N ASP A 245 -4.88 -5.93 7.14
CA ASP A 245 -5.67 -7.14 6.85
C ASP A 245 -6.73 -7.38 7.94
N PHE A 246 -6.42 -7.03 9.18
CA PHE A 246 -7.36 -7.10 10.29
C PHE A 246 -8.57 -6.20 10.02
N ARG A 247 -8.34 -4.90 9.78
CA ARG A 247 -9.43 -3.94 9.51
C ARG A 247 -10.25 -4.36 8.30
N PHE A 248 -9.60 -4.73 7.20
CA PHE A 248 -10.28 -5.19 5.98
C PHE A 248 -11.15 -6.42 6.21
N LEU A 249 -10.66 -7.47 6.87
CA LEU A 249 -11.43 -8.70 7.09
C LEU A 249 -12.57 -8.48 8.08
N LYS A 250 -12.39 -7.61 9.09
CA LYS A 250 -13.40 -7.37 10.12
C LYS A 250 -14.64 -6.66 9.59
N ILE A 251 -14.54 -5.88 8.50
CA ILE A 251 -15.74 -5.34 7.85
C ILE A 251 -16.68 -6.42 7.30
N PHE A 252 -16.19 -7.64 7.12
CA PHE A 252 -17.00 -8.79 6.68
C PHE A 252 -17.25 -9.81 7.80
N GLY A 253 -16.82 -9.52 9.03
CA GLY A 253 -16.86 -10.47 10.14
C GLY A 253 -15.97 -11.69 9.93
N LEU A 254 -14.88 -11.54 9.18
CA LEU A 254 -13.96 -12.63 8.84
C LEU A 254 -12.68 -12.59 9.68
N ASP A 255 -12.01 -13.74 9.76
CA ASP A 255 -10.73 -13.90 10.43
C ASP A 255 -9.58 -14.23 9.47
N SER A 256 -9.90 -14.67 8.24
CA SER A 256 -8.90 -15.03 7.25
C SER A 256 -9.38 -14.82 5.82
N TYR A 257 -8.45 -14.49 4.92
CA TYR A 257 -8.75 -14.33 3.51
C TYR A 257 -9.21 -15.62 2.82
N SER A 258 -8.85 -16.79 3.34
CA SER A 258 -9.33 -18.08 2.80
C SER A 258 -10.86 -18.23 2.86
N GLN A 259 -11.53 -17.46 3.72
CA GLN A 259 -12.99 -17.41 3.82
C GLN A 259 -13.61 -16.37 2.89
N PHE A 260 -12.82 -15.38 2.44
CA PHE A 260 -13.32 -14.17 1.80
C PHE A 260 -14.05 -14.42 0.49
N ASN A 261 -13.45 -15.20 -0.42
CA ASN A 261 -14.07 -15.48 -1.71
C ASN A 261 -15.39 -16.24 -1.56
N GLN A 262 -15.44 -17.27 -0.72
CA GLN A 262 -16.68 -18.03 -0.52
C GLN A 262 -17.75 -17.17 0.17
N HIS A 263 -17.36 -16.37 1.17
CA HIS A 263 -18.25 -15.39 1.80
C HIS A 263 -18.84 -14.43 0.75
N TRP A 264 -18.01 -13.85 -0.11
CA TRP A 264 -18.48 -12.95 -1.17
C TRP A 264 -19.49 -13.63 -2.09
N LEU A 265 -19.21 -14.86 -2.54
CA LEU A 265 -20.13 -15.63 -3.38
C LEU A 265 -21.48 -15.86 -2.70
N ASP A 266 -21.45 -16.34 -1.45
CA ASP A 266 -22.66 -16.66 -0.67
C ASP A 266 -23.51 -15.40 -0.45
N ARG A 267 -22.87 -14.28 -0.11
CA ARG A 267 -23.56 -13.01 0.15
C ARG A 267 -24.10 -12.38 -1.12
N THR A 268 -23.37 -12.48 -2.23
CA THR A 268 -23.74 -11.84 -3.51
C THR A 268 -24.49 -12.76 -4.48
N GLU A 269 -24.97 -13.92 -4.03
CA GLU A 269 -25.92 -14.75 -4.78
C GLU A 269 -27.20 -13.96 -5.06
N LYS A 270 -27.64 -13.18 -4.07
CA LYS A 270 -28.77 -12.25 -4.20
C LYS A 270 -28.36 -10.86 -3.73
N LEU A 271 -28.39 -9.91 -4.66
CA LEU A 271 -28.16 -8.51 -4.35
C LEU A 271 -29.32 -7.91 -3.54
N ILE A 272 -29.02 -6.97 -2.64
CA ILE A 272 -30.01 -6.32 -1.78
C ILE A 272 -30.11 -4.85 -2.20
N PRO A 273 -31.24 -4.40 -2.77
CA PRO A 273 -31.44 -3.01 -3.12
C PRO A 273 -31.23 -2.06 -1.94
N TRP A 274 -30.70 -0.87 -2.22
CA TRP A 274 -30.62 0.20 -1.23
C TRP A 274 -32.01 0.82 -0.98
N GLU A 275 -32.14 1.56 0.12
CA GLU A 275 -33.38 2.25 0.50
C GLU A 275 -33.10 3.73 0.81
N ILE A 276 -34.07 4.60 0.54
CA ILE A 276 -33.98 5.99 0.95
C ILE A 276 -34.18 6.08 2.46
N ALA A 277 -33.21 6.70 3.12
CA ALA A 277 -33.19 6.88 4.56
C ALA A 277 -34.26 7.88 5.00
N GLN A 278 -34.83 7.66 6.19
CA GLN A 278 -35.70 8.66 6.83
C GLN A 278 -34.90 9.85 7.37
N ASN A 279 -33.64 9.62 7.73
CA ASN A 279 -32.71 10.63 8.20
C ASN A 279 -31.39 10.51 7.41
N ALA A 280 -30.86 11.64 6.96
CA ALA A 280 -29.65 11.72 6.16
C ALA A 280 -28.61 12.60 6.85
N PRO A 281 -27.79 12.04 7.76
CA PRO A 281 -26.73 12.80 8.44
C PRO A 281 -25.82 13.58 7.48
N CYS A 282 -25.56 13.04 6.28
CA CYS A 282 -24.75 13.72 5.25
C CYS A 282 -25.32 15.06 4.76
N GLN A 283 -26.53 15.45 5.19
CA GLN A 283 -27.23 16.67 4.82
C GLN A 283 -27.55 17.58 6.03
N GLU A 284 -26.87 17.38 7.16
CA GLU A 284 -27.05 18.20 8.37
C GLU A 284 -26.63 19.67 8.14
N GLU A 285 -25.52 19.88 7.43
CA GLU A 285 -24.95 21.19 7.12
C GLU A 285 -24.74 21.37 5.61
N VAL A 286 -24.73 22.63 5.16
CA VAL A 286 -24.65 22.99 3.74
C VAL A 286 -23.67 24.14 3.51
N ILE A 287 -22.77 23.98 2.53
CA ILE A 287 -21.84 25.01 2.03
C ILE A 287 -22.16 25.24 0.55
N GLU A 288 -22.45 26.49 0.18
CA GLU A 288 -22.88 26.85 -1.18
C GLU A 288 -22.27 28.18 -1.65
N GLY A 289 -22.30 28.38 -2.98
CA GLY A 289 -21.96 29.67 -3.59
C GLY A 289 -20.54 30.11 -3.28
N ASP A 290 -20.40 31.33 -2.73
CA ASP A 290 -19.10 31.92 -2.48
C ASP A 290 -18.35 31.31 -1.28
N ASP A 291 -19.05 30.58 -0.42
CA ASP A 291 -18.49 29.96 0.78
C ASP A 291 -17.74 28.65 0.48
N ILE A 292 -17.88 28.10 -0.74
CA ILE A 292 -17.15 26.91 -1.17
C ILE A 292 -15.66 27.25 -1.32
N ASP A 293 -14.84 26.56 -0.54
CA ASP A 293 -13.37 26.60 -0.61
C ASP A 293 -12.78 25.20 -0.38
N LEU A 294 -12.52 24.48 -1.48
CA LEU A 294 -11.95 23.13 -1.45
C LEU A 294 -10.59 23.07 -0.75
N HIS A 295 -9.80 24.15 -0.81
CA HIS A 295 -8.49 24.23 -0.14
C HIS A 295 -8.61 24.23 1.39
N LYS A 296 -9.77 24.59 1.94
CA LYS A 296 -10.02 24.49 3.39
C LYS A 296 -10.60 23.16 3.81
N ILE A 297 -11.22 22.43 2.88
CA ILE A 297 -11.83 21.14 3.17
C ILE A 297 -10.78 20.04 3.24
N CYS A 298 -9.92 19.96 2.22
CA CYS A 298 -8.78 19.04 2.21
C CYS A 298 -7.67 19.60 1.32
N ASN A 299 -6.57 20.00 1.96
CA ASN A 299 -5.37 20.57 1.33
C ASN A 299 -4.21 19.58 1.26
N THR A 300 -4.49 18.28 1.37
CA THR A 300 -3.44 17.26 1.47
C THR A 300 -2.76 17.04 0.12
N VAL A 301 -1.43 17.08 0.15
CA VAL A 301 -0.56 16.68 -0.95
C VAL A 301 0.09 15.36 -0.55
N TRP A 302 -0.25 14.27 -1.23
CA TRP A 302 0.09 12.92 -0.76
C TRP A 302 1.51 12.49 -1.10
N HIS A 303 2.14 13.11 -2.10
CA HIS A 303 3.48 12.81 -2.56
C HIS A 303 4.24 14.05 -2.99
N GLU A 304 5.57 13.96 -2.95
CA GLU A 304 6.49 15.04 -3.32
C GLU A 304 6.31 15.57 -4.76
N HIS A 305 5.88 14.71 -5.69
CA HIS A 305 5.70 15.07 -7.10
C HIS A 305 4.24 15.13 -7.53
N ASP A 306 3.33 15.24 -6.55
CA ASP A 306 1.93 15.48 -6.84
C ASP A 306 1.76 16.89 -7.47
N GLY A 307 0.84 17.02 -8.42
CA GLY A 307 0.55 18.30 -9.09
C GLY A 307 -0.09 19.37 -8.17
N GLY A 308 -0.51 18.97 -6.97
CA GLY A 308 -1.22 19.81 -6.01
C GLY A 308 -1.98 18.96 -4.99
N GLU A 309 -3.09 19.50 -4.49
CA GLU A 309 -3.92 18.86 -3.46
C GLU A 309 -4.84 17.81 -4.09
N PHE A 310 -4.89 16.61 -3.54
CA PHE A 310 -5.73 15.52 -4.04
C PHE A 310 -6.75 15.07 -2.98
N PRO A 311 -7.88 15.79 -2.86
CA PRO A 311 -8.96 15.40 -1.95
C PRO A 311 -9.63 14.07 -2.36
N GLY A 312 -9.68 13.78 -3.67
CA GLY A 312 -10.46 12.65 -4.20
C GLY A 312 -9.76 11.29 -4.22
N THR A 313 -8.84 10.96 -3.32
CA THR A 313 -8.06 9.69 -3.44
C THR A 313 -8.87 8.44 -3.11
N LEU A 314 -9.78 8.50 -2.14
CA LEU A 314 -10.81 7.48 -1.89
C LEU A 314 -12.20 8.10 -1.79
N SER A 315 -12.48 9.12 -2.60
CA SER A 315 -13.84 9.61 -2.75
C SER A 315 -14.57 8.80 -3.83
N ILE A 316 -15.85 8.51 -3.62
CA ILE A 316 -16.67 7.83 -4.64
C ILE A 316 -17.35 8.86 -5.52
N SER A 317 -17.15 8.75 -6.83
CA SER A 317 -17.96 9.47 -7.81
C SER A 317 -19.18 8.63 -8.18
N ILE A 318 -20.36 9.21 -8.00
CA ILE A 318 -21.65 8.61 -8.32
C ILE A 318 -22.21 9.30 -9.55
N THR A 319 -22.42 8.52 -10.61
CA THR A 319 -22.92 9.01 -11.91
C THR A 319 -24.08 8.16 -12.36
N ARG A 320 -24.89 8.70 -13.27
CA ARG A 320 -26.07 8.03 -13.81
C ARG A 320 -25.95 7.92 -15.33
N ASP A 321 -26.15 6.73 -15.87
CA ASP A 321 -26.28 6.51 -17.30
C ASP A 321 -27.41 7.39 -17.86
N ARG A 322 -27.10 8.14 -18.92
CA ARG A 322 -27.99 9.16 -19.48
C ARG A 322 -29.33 8.58 -19.97
N ASP A 323 -29.30 7.40 -20.58
CA ASP A 323 -30.44 6.85 -21.30
C ASP A 323 -31.24 5.86 -20.43
N THR A 324 -30.55 5.12 -19.57
CA THR A 324 -31.15 4.04 -18.77
C THR A 324 -31.37 4.39 -17.30
N GLY A 325 -30.68 5.42 -16.79
CA GLY A 325 -30.74 5.80 -15.38
C GLY A 325 -29.96 4.89 -14.43
N VAL A 326 -29.22 3.90 -14.96
CA VAL A 326 -28.39 2.99 -14.15
C VAL A 326 -27.28 3.76 -13.46
N LEU A 327 -27.03 3.47 -12.19
CA LEU A 327 -25.97 4.11 -11.41
C LEU A 327 -24.62 3.43 -11.64
N ASN A 328 -23.56 4.23 -11.55
CA ASN A 328 -22.20 3.77 -11.29
C ASN A 328 -21.72 4.46 -10.03
N THR A 329 -21.07 3.69 -9.16
CA THR A 329 -20.22 4.22 -8.10
C THR A 329 -18.79 3.75 -8.33
N GLY A 330 -17.87 4.70 -8.47
CA GLY A 330 -16.47 4.40 -8.73
C GLY A 330 -15.52 5.35 -8.01
N ILE A 331 -14.37 4.83 -7.59
CA ILE A 331 -13.29 5.63 -7.01
C ILE A 331 -12.41 6.15 -8.14
N TYR A 332 -12.34 7.48 -8.27
CA TYR A 332 -11.52 8.16 -9.27
C TYR A 332 -10.80 9.31 -8.58
N ARG A 333 -9.49 9.42 -8.79
CA ARG A 333 -8.71 10.52 -8.20
C ARG A 333 -9.27 11.87 -8.64
N MET A 334 -9.22 12.84 -7.72
CA MET A 334 -9.61 14.21 -8.02
C MET A 334 -8.58 15.20 -7.50
N HIS A 335 -8.06 16.04 -8.41
CA HIS A 335 -7.09 17.10 -8.15
C HIS A 335 -7.79 18.43 -7.95
N THR A 336 -7.44 19.21 -6.92
CA THR A 336 -7.97 20.57 -6.75
C THR A 336 -7.40 21.53 -7.78
N LEU A 337 -8.28 22.12 -8.60
CA LEU A 337 -7.92 23.10 -9.64
C LEU A 337 -8.24 24.54 -9.24
N SER A 338 -9.28 24.73 -8.43
CA SER A 338 -9.68 26.02 -7.86
C SER A 338 -10.51 25.80 -6.60
N LYS A 339 -10.99 26.90 -5.98
CA LYS A 339 -11.84 26.84 -4.79
C LYS A 339 -13.08 25.96 -4.94
N ASN A 340 -13.58 25.70 -6.16
CA ASN A 340 -14.78 24.90 -6.39
C ASN A 340 -14.70 23.96 -7.62
N THR A 341 -13.50 23.69 -8.14
CA THR A 341 -13.33 22.80 -9.31
C THR A 341 -12.29 21.73 -9.05
N LEU A 342 -12.62 20.50 -9.45
CA LEU A 342 -11.77 19.33 -9.34
C LEU A 342 -11.51 18.71 -10.73
N GLY A 343 -10.26 18.37 -11.03
CA GLY A 343 -9.93 17.55 -12.20
C GLY A 343 -10.29 16.09 -11.94
N TRP A 344 -11.15 15.49 -12.77
CA TRP A 344 -11.70 14.15 -12.55
C TRP A 344 -10.99 13.08 -13.39
N GLY A 345 -10.11 12.31 -12.74
CA GLY A 345 -9.24 11.32 -13.37
C GLY A 345 -9.90 10.00 -13.74
N ALA A 346 -11.05 10.02 -14.43
CA ALA A 346 -11.77 8.81 -14.83
C ALA A 346 -11.33 8.28 -16.24
N PRO A 347 -10.74 7.07 -16.33
CA PRO A 347 -10.31 6.46 -17.60
C PRO A 347 -11.48 6.09 -18.51
N GLU A 348 -11.32 6.14 -19.85
CA GLU A 348 -12.39 5.87 -20.83
C GLU A 348 -13.09 4.51 -20.72
N TYR A 349 -12.42 3.51 -20.12
CA TYR A 349 -12.98 2.17 -19.98
C TYR A 349 -13.79 1.96 -18.69
N THR A 350 -13.88 2.94 -17.80
CA THR A 350 -14.66 2.83 -16.55
C THR A 350 -16.10 3.27 -16.78
N HIS A 351 -17.06 2.69 -16.07
CA HIS A 351 -18.48 2.98 -16.29
C HIS A 351 -18.80 4.47 -16.07
N GLY A 352 -18.23 5.11 -15.04
CA GLY A 352 -18.40 6.55 -14.81
C GLY A 352 -17.95 7.41 -16.01
N ARG A 353 -16.79 7.09 -16.62
CA ARG A 353 -16.34 7.82 -17.80
C ARG A 353 -17.19 7.50 -19.03
N GLN A 354 -17.69 6.28 -19.15
CA GLN A 354 -18.62 5.89 -20.23
C GLN A 354 -19.94 6.65 -20.13
N HIS A 355 -20.48 6.86 -18.91
CA HIS A 355 -21.62 7.75 -18.69
C HIS A 355 -21.32 9.16 -19.20
N TYR A 356 -20.20 9.76 -18.78
CA TYR A 356 -19.79 11.09 -19.24
C TYR A 356 -19.68 11.19 -20.76
N MET A 357 -19.14 10.18 -21.43
CA MET A 357 -19.05 10.15 -22.90
C MET A 357 -20.43 10.19 -23.58
N MET A 358 -21.50 9.72 -22.93
CA MET A 358 -22.87 9.83 -23.45
C MET A 358 -23.38 11.27 -23.37
N TYR A 359 -23.22 11.92 -22.21
CA TYR A 359 -23.58 13.34 -22.04
C TYR A 359 -22.74 14.25 -22.96
N GLU A 360 -21.44 13.97 -23.08
CA GLU A 360 -20.53 14.72 -23.96
C GLU A 360 -20.95 14.62 -25.43
N ARG A 361 -21.41 13.45 -25.89
CA ARG A 361 -21.94 13.29 -27.26
C ARG A 361 -23.29 13.99 -27.46
N ALA A 362 -24.07 14.14 -26.40
CA ALA A 362 -25.35 14.84 -26.41
C ALA A 362 -25.20 16.36 -26.23
N ASP A 363 -24.00 16.86 -25.95
CA ASP A 363 -23.73 18.25 -25.57
C ASP A 363 -24.54 18.70 -24.34
N GLU A 364 -24.65 17.80 -23.35
CA GLU A 364 -25.38 18.00 -22.10
C GLU A 364 -24.42 18.00 -20.91
N GLU A 365 -24.72 18.77 -19.86
CA GLU A 365 -24.01 18.67 -18.58
C GLU A 365 -24.36 17.35 -17.89
N MET A 366 -23.36 16.65 -17.35
CA MET A 366 -23.57 15.44 -16.56
C MET A 366 -23.66 15.78 -15.07
N PRO A 367 -24.79 15.57 -14.39
CA PRO A 367 -24.85 15.63 -12.93
C PRO A 367 -23.95 14.58 -12.31
N MET A 368 -23.23 14.96 -11.25
CA MET A 368 -22.40 14.04 -10.49
C MET A 368 -22.42 14.41 -9.01
N ALA A 369 -22.48 13.40 -8.16
CA ALA A 369 -22.22 13.53 -6.73
C ALA A 369 -20.90 12.84 -6.40
N VAL A 370 -20.12 13.42 -5.50
CA VAL A 370 -18.89 12.82 -4.96
C VAL A 370 -19.05 12.72 -3.45
N ALA A 371 -18.90 11.54 -2.87
CA ALA A 371 -19.02 11.36 -1.43
C ALA A 371 -17.70 10.86 -0.82
N THR A 372 -17.41 11.29 0.41
CA THR A 372 -16.27 10.82 1.20
C THR A 372 -16.65 10.64 2.66
N GLY A 373 -15.89 9.80 3.37
CA GLY A 373 -16.19 9.40 4.75
C GLY A 373 -17.47 8.60 4.85
N TYR A 374 -17.54 7.44 4.22
CA TYR A 374 -18.74 6.61 4.15
C TYR A 374 -18.46 5.22 4.76
N ASP A 375 -19.49 4.39 4.88
CA ASP A 375 -19.36 3.00 5.35
C ASP A 375 -18.19 2.26 4.65
N PRO A 376 -17.26 1.62 5.36
CA PRO A 376 -16.10 0.95 4.76
C PRO A 376 -16.45 -0.12 3.69
N THR A 377 -17.62 -0.74 3.77
CA THR A 377 -18.12 -1.68 2.75
C THR A 377 -18.32 -0.97 1.41
N VAL A 378 -18.76 0.28 1.44
CA VAL A 378 -18.94 1.12 0.25
C VAL A 378 -17.58 1.33 -0.43
N MET A 379 -16.50 1.54 0.33
CA MET A 379 -15.14 1.64 -0.24
C MET A 379 -14.79 0.41 -1.07
N VAL A 380 -15.05 -0.77 -0.51
CA VAL A 380 -14.73 -2.04 -1.17
C VAL A 380 -15.54 -2.21 -2.45
N VAL A 381 -16.87 -2.04 -2.41
CA VAL A 381 -17.70 -2.28 -3.59
C VAL A 381 -17.45 -1.26 -4.70
N SER A 382 -17.17 0.00 -4.36
CA SER A 382 -16.87 1.07 -5.33
C SER A 382 -15.55 0.90 -6.07
N SER A 383 -14.69 0.03 -5.54
CA SER A 383 -13.40 -0.33 -6.14
C SER A 383 -13.48 -1.62 -6.98
N THR A 384 -14.63 -2.29 -6.98
CA THR A 384 -14.83 -3.61 -7.59
C THR A 384 -14.93 -3.51 -9.11
N ARG A 385 -14.33 -4.48 -9.82
CA ARG A 385 -14.45 -4.62 -11.27
C ARG A 385 -15.69 -5.46 -11.63
N THR A 386 -16.86 -4.85 -11.49
CA THR A 386 -18.17 -5.44 -11.84
C THR A 386 -18.39 -5.48 -13.35
N GLY A 387 -19.30 -6.35 -13.80
CA GLY A 387 -19.85 -6.27 -15.15
C GLY A 387 -20.84 -5.10 -15.29
N PRO A 388 -21.21 -4.71 -16.53
CA PRO A 388 -22.13 -3.60 -16.77
C PRO A 388 -23.53 -3.88 -16.22
N GLY A 389 -24.24 -2.82 -15.82
CA GLY A 389 -25.63 -2.92 -15.35
C GLY A 389 -25.78 -3.37 -13.89
N ILE A 390 -24.68 -3.48 -13.14
CA ILE A 390 -24.66 -3.78 -11.72
C ILE A 390 -24.52 -2.47 -10.95
N ASP A 391 -25.44 -2.22 -10.01
CA ASP A 391 -25.31 -1.15 -9.02
C ASP A 391 -24.47 -1.66 -7.84
N GLU A 392 -23.28 -1.10 -7.64
CA GLU A 392 -22.34 -1.50 -6.59
C GLU A 392 -22.95 -1.39 -5.19
N PHE A 393 -23.88 -0.47 -4.95
CA PHE A 393 -24.53 -0.32 -3.64
C PHE A 393 -25.41 -1.52 -3.29
N HIS A 394 -25.94 -2.23 -4.30
CA HIS A 394 -26.66 -3.47 -4.04
C HIS A 394 -25.75 -4.62 -3.57
N ILE A 395 -24.48 -4.60 -4.00
CA ILE A 395 -23.45 -5.50 -3.49
C ILE A 395 -23.13 -5.13 -2.03
N ALA A 396 -23.00 -3.84 -1.71
CA ALA A 396 -22.77 -3.41 -0.33
C ALA A 396 -23.93 -3.88 0.57
N GLY A 397 -25.18 -3.65 0.16
CA GLY A 397 -26.34 -4.13 0.90
C GLY A 397 -26.33 -5.64 1.11
N ALA A 398 -25.91 -6.42 0.10
CA ALA A 398 -25.80 -7.88 0.20
C ALA A 398 -24.69 -8.35 1.15
N LEU A 399 -23.50 -7.73 1.09
CA LEU A 399 -22.39 -8.01 2.01
C LEU A 399 -22.74 -7.63 3.45
N GLN A 400 -23.51 -6.56 3.65
CA GLN A 400 -24.03 -6.16 4.96
C GLN A 400 -25.20 -7.02 5.43
N GLY A 401 -26.06 -7.45 4.52
CA GLY A 401 -27.25 -8.27 4.80
C GLY A 401 -28.49 -7.44 5.10
N LYS A 402 -28.38 -6.13 4.86
CA LYS A 402 -29.44 -5.14 5.02
C LYS A 402 -29.28 -4.07 3.94
N PRO A 403 -30.36 -3.41 3.50
CA PRO A 403 -30.29 -2.31 2.55
C PRO A 403 -29.34 -1.21 3.03
N LEU A 404 -28.46 -0.75 2.13
CA LEU A 404 -27.70 0.48 2.35
C LEU A 404 -28.67 1.66 2.38
N GLN A 405 -28.52 2.52 3.37
CA GLN A 405 -29.36 3.70 3.54
C GLN A 405 -28.78 4.86 2.71
N MET A 406 -29.60 5.43 1.83
CA MET A 406 -29.20 6.46 0.86
C MET A 406 -30.00 7.75 1.06
N ALA A 407 -29.46 8.88 0.60
CA ALA A 407 -30.10 10.17 0.57
C ALA A 407 -30.13 10.71 -0.86
N GLU A 408 -31.18 11.44 -1.24
CA GLU A 408 -31.22 12.11 -2.54
C GLU A 408 -30.36 13.38 -2.48
N SER A 409 -29.31 13.44 -3.30
CA SER A 409 -28.47 14.64 -3.41
C SER A 409 -29.16 15.73 -4.25
N GLY A 410 -28.72 16.98 -4.08
CA GLY A 410 -29.09 18.10 -4.94
C GLY A 410 -28.52 18.02 -6.37
N ALA A 411 -27.66 17.04 -6.67
CA ALA A 411 -27.15 16.75 -8.01
C ALA A 411 -28.15 15.89 -8.81
N ASP A 412 -29.31 16.46 -9.17
CA ASP A 412 -30.37 15.78 -9.93
C ASP A 412 -30.90 14.49 -9.26
N GLY A 413 -30.99 14.51 -7.93
CA GLY A 413 -31.48 13.38 -7.14
C GLY A 413 -30.59 12.14 -7.24
N ILE A 414 -29.30 12.28 -7.54
CA ILE A 414 -28.36 11.14 -7.47
C ILE A 414 -28.33 10.64 -6.02
N PRO A 415 -28.61 9.35 -5.76
CA PRO A 415 -28.59 8.82 -4.42
C PRO A 415 -27.14 8.67 -3.92
N VAL A 416 -26.88 9.17 -2.71
CA VAL A 416 -25.59 9.11 -2.01
C VAL A 416 -25.74 8.34 -0.69
N PRO A 417 -24.71 7.68 -0.15
CA PRO A 417 -24.82 7.04 1.17
C PRO A 417 -25.23 8.05 2.25
N ALA A 418 -26.31 7.76 2.97
CA ALA A 418 -26.93 8.72 3.90
C ALA A 418 -25.99 9.14 5.04
N THR A 419 -25.00 8.32 5.36
CA THR A 419 -24.03 8.50 6.44
C THR A 419 -22.68 9.03 6.00
N SER A 420 -22.53 9.43 4.72
CA SER A 420 -21.31 10.09 4.25
C SER A 420 -20.97 11.33 5.07
N GLU A 421 -19.70 11.52 5.40
CA GLU A 421 -19.21 12.69 6.13
C GLU A 421 -19.33 13.95 5.27
N PHE A 422 -18.99 13.87 3.97
CA PHE A 422 -19.17 14.93 2.99
C PHE A 422 -19.78 14.39 1.69
N VAL A 423 -20.60 15.23 1.04
CA VAL A 423 -21.14 15.03 -0.30
C VAL A 423 -20.94 16.33 -1.10
N PHE A 424 -20.18 16.25 -2.18
CA PHE A 424 -19.97 17.32 -3.15
C PHE A 424 -20.92 17.11 -4.32
N GLU A 425 -21.79 18.08 -4.57
CA GLU A 425 -22.85 18.03 -5.56
C GLU A 425 -22.52 19.02 -6.68
N GLY A 426 -22.57 18.56 -7.94
CA GLY A 426 -22.17 19.40 -9.04
C GLY A 426 -22.40 18.79 -10.42
N VAL A 427 -21.65 19.31 -11.39
CA VAL A 427 -21.76 18.93 -12.80
C VAL A 427 -20.40 18.78 -13.45
N ILE A 428 -20.35 17.95 -14.49
CA ILE A 428 -19.25 17.93 -15.45
C ILE A 428 -19.76 18.46 -16.78
N LYS A 429 -19.12 19.51 -17.28
CA LYS A 429 -19.47 20.13 -18.56
C LYS A 429 -18.95 19.30 -19.75
N PRO A 430 -19.71 19.22 -20.85
CA PRO A 430 -19.23 18.59 -22.07
C PRO A 430 -18.01 19.37 -22.58
N HIS A 431 -17.01 18.66 -23.10
CA HIS A 431 -15.82 19.23 -23.75
C HIS A 431 -14.93 20.14 -22.88
N HIS A 432 -15.22 20.32 -21.59
CA HIS A 432 -14.40 21.10 -20.68
C HIS A 432 -13.37 20.19 -20.00
N ARG A 433 -12.09 20.45 -20.25
CA ARG A 433 -10.97 19.69 -19.68
C ARG A 433 -9.84 20.61 -19.25
N GLU A 434 -9.17 20.23 -18.18
CA GLU A 434 -7.96 20.87 -17.70
C GLU A 434 -6.86 19.84 -17.45
N ILE A 435 -5.61 20.29 -17.34
CA ILE A 435 -4.49 19.42 -17.01
C ILE A 435 -4.50 19.14 -15.51
N GLU A 436 -4.58 17.87 -15.13
CA GLU A 436 -4.49 17.40 -13.75
C GLU A 436 -3.58 16.17 -13.66
N GLY A 437 -3.04 15.90 -12.48
CA GLY A 437 -2.15 14.77 -12.24
C GLY A 437 -0.71 15.21 -12.06
N GLY A 438 0.23 14.30 -12.35
CA GLY A 438 1.42 14.21 -11.50
C GLY A 438 0.94 13.68 -10.17
N PHE A 439 0.97 12.36 -9.99
CA PHE A 439 0.38 11.73 -8.82
C PHE A 439 1.05 10.39 -8.52
N GLY A 440 1.32 10.08 -7.26
CA GLY A 440 1.78 8.75 -6.85
C GLY A 440 0.67 7.71 -7.04
N GLU A 441 0.92 6.65 -7.83
CA GLU A 441 -0.09 5.65 -8.17
C GLU A 441 0.04 4.38 -7.32
N TYR A 442 -1.03 3.58 -7.28
CA TYR A 442 -1.05 2.26 -6.64
C TYR A 442 0.02 1.28 -7.18
N THR A 443 0.63 1.59 -8.32
CA THR A 443 1.71 0.80 -8.92
C THR A 443 3.06 1.03 -8.22
N GLY A 444 3.15 2.03 -7.34
CA GLY A 444 4.40 2.46 -6.70
C GLY A 444 5.20 3.46 -7.53
N TYR A 445 4.67 3.92 -8.67
CA TYR A 445 5.30 4.88 -9.56
C TYR A 445 4.46 6.15 -9.70
N PHE A 446 5.09 7.25 -10.14
CA PHE A 446 4.38 8.47 -10.46
C PHE A 446 3.70 8.39 -11.82
N GLY A 447 2.40 8.69 -11.85
CA GLY A 447 1.62 8.87 -13.06
C GLY A 447 1.81 10.25 -13.68
N GLU A 448 1.71 10.33 -15.00
CA GLU A 448 1.78 11.60 -15.74
C GLU A 448 0.52 12.46 -15.53
N ALA A 449 0.69 13.77 -15.66
CA ALA A 449 -0.41 14.71 -15.79
C ALA A 449 -1.13 14.54 -17.14
N ARG A 450 -2.46 14.67 -17.15
CA ARG A 450 -3.32 14.41 -18.30
C ARG A 450 -4.44 15.44 -18.38
N SER A 451 -5.00 15.61 -19.58
CA SER A 451 -6.20 16.43 -19.79
C SER A 451 -7.44 15.64 -19.41
N ASN A 452 -8.11 16.05 -18.32
CA ASN A 452 -9.25 15.35 -17.75
C ASN A 452 -10.48 16.27 -17.61
N PRO A 453 -11.71 15.72 -17.63
CA PRO A 453 -12.92 16.47 -17.37
C PRO A 453 -12.85 17.20 -16.03
N VAL A 454 -13.46 18.38 -15.97
CA VAL A 454 -13.54 19.17 -14.74
C VAL A 454 -14.91 18.99 -14.09
N PHE A 455 -14.90 18.54 -12.84
CA PHE A 455 -16.07 18.55 -11.96
C PHE A 455 -16.19 19.90 -11.27
N GLU A 456 -17.29 20.60 -11.54
CA GLU A 456 -17.61 21.88 -10.92
C GLU A 456 -18.56 21.65 -9.74
N VAL A 457 -18.05 21.86 -8.53
CA VAL A 457 -18.81 21.75 -7.30
C VAL A 457 -19.72 22.97 -7.17
N LYS A 458 -21.01 22.71 -6.98
CA LYS A 458 -22.06 23.73 -6.82
C LYS A 458 -22.55 23.85 -5.38
N ARG A 459 -22.49 22.75 -4.65
CA ARG A 459 -23.01 22.61 -3.29
C ARG A 459 -22.25 21.50 -2.59
N ILE A 460 -22.02 21.66 -1.30
CA ILE A 460 -21.43 20.63 -0.45
C ILE A 460 -22.38 20.45 0.73
N THR A 461 -22.79 19.22 0.99
CA THR A 461 -23.49 18.88 2.22
C THR A 461 -22.60 18.00 3.09
N HIS A 462 -22.70 18.13 4.40
CA HIS A 462 -21.88 17.34 5.31
C HIS A 462 -22.57 17.12 6.65
N ARG A 463 -22.05 16.15 7.42
CA ARG A 463 -22.45 15.92 8.81
C ARG A 463 -21.97 17.03 9.72
N GLU A 464 -22.58 17.20 10.89
CA GLU A 464 -21.97 17.96 11.97
C GLU A 464 -20.61 17.34 12.36
N LYS A 465 -19.58 18.19 12.48
CA LYS A 465 -18.19 17.81 12.80
C LYS A 465 -17.68 16.69 11.87
N PRO A 466 -17.61 16.94 10.56
CA PRO A 466 -17.34 15.89 9.60
C PRO A 466 -15.87 15.44 9.66
N ILE A 467 -15.62 14.18 9.31
CA ILE A 467 -14.26 13.61 9.20
C ILE A 467 -13.97 13.34 7.73
N TYR A 468 -12.95 13.99 7.18
CA TYR A 468 -12.54 13.72 5.81
C TYR A 468 -11.90 12.33 5.70
N LEU A 469 -12.17 11.58 4.64
CA LEU A 469 -11.49 10.32 4.37
C LEU A 469 -10.49 10.52 3.23
N GLY A 470 -9.21 10.44 3.59
CA GLY A 470 -8.10 10.57 2.67
C GLY A 470 -7.33 9.25 2.53
N ALA A 471 -6.59 9.12 1.44
CA ALA A 471 -5.65 8.03 1.27
C ALA A 471 -4.41 8.40 0.48
N ARG A 472 -3.31 7.80 0.93
CA ARG A 472 -2.04 7.81 0.24
C ARG A 472 -1.99 6.63 -0.73
N GLU A 473 -1.99 6.92 -2.02
CA GLU A 473 -1.84 5.91 -3.06
C GLU A 473 -0.39 5.42 -3.14
N GLN A 474 -0.18 4.11 -3.08
CA GLN A 474 1.15 3.49 -3.18
C GLN A 474 1.04 2.01 -3.54
N TRP A 475 2.18 1.42 -3.89
CA TRP A 475 2.32 -0.03 -3.94
C TRP A 475 1.92 -0.67 -2.60
N ASP A 476 1.44 -1.92 -2.65
CA ASP A 476 1.05 -2.68 -1.45
C ASP A 476 2.16 -2.61 -0.38
N PRO A 477 1.81 -2.34 0.89
CA PRO A 477 0.45 -2.14 1.43
C PRO A 477 -0.17 -0.76 1.18
N SER A 478 -1.44 -0.72 0.79
CA SER A 478 -2.29 0.48 0.70
C SER A 478 -3.77 0.15 0.88
N ASP A 479 -4.61 1.15 1.15
CA ASP A 479 -6.08 0.99 1.15
C ASP A 479 -6.58 0.52 -0.22
N SER A 480 -6.06 1.12 -1.30
CA SER A 480 -6.47 0.84 -2.67
C SER A 480 -6.05 -0.54 -3.15
N SER A 481 -4.81 -0.98 -2.87
CA SER A 481 -4.34 -2.33 -3.21
C SER A 481 -5.23 -3.39 -2.57
N ARG A 482 -5.60 -3.23 -1.29
CA ARG A 482 -6.52 -4.14 -0.59
C ARG A 482 -7.92 -4.09 -1.15
N CYS A 483 -8.52 -2.90 -1.22
CA CYS A 483 -9.91 -2.76 -1.66
C CYS A 483 -10.09 -3.24 -3.11
N VAL A 484 -9.30 -2.71 -4.04
CA VAL A 484 -9.41 -3.04 -5.47
C VAL A 484 -8.98 -4.49 -5.69
N GLY A 485 -7.84 -4.91 -5.13
CA GLY A 485 -7.27 -6.24 -5.36
C GLY A 485 -8.19 -7.35 -4.87
N LYS A 486 -8.67 -7.26 -3.63
CA LYS A 486 -9.52 -8.30 -3.02
C LYS A 486 -10.93 -8.30 -3.60
N SER A 487 -11.58 -7.16 -3.78
CA SER A 487 -12.93 -7.13 -4.36
C SER A 487 -12.95 -7.62 -5.81
N SER A 488 -11.99 -7.17 -6.63
CA SER A 488 -11.86 -7.61 -8.02
C SER A 488 -11.55 -9.11 -8.13
N GLN A 489 -10.75 -9.63 -7.20
CA GLN A 489 -10.49 -11.06 -7.08
C GLN A 489 -11.77 -11.85 -6.81
N ALA A 490 -12.63 -11.39 -5.91
CA ALA A 490 -13.85 -12.12 -5.57
C ALA A 490 -14.82 -12.20 -6.76
N GLU A 491 -14.98 -11.11 -7.52
CA GLU A 491 -15.78 -11.11 -8.76
C GLU A 491 -15.12 -11.95 -9.88
N ALA A 492 -13.80 -11.87 -10.03
CA ALA A 492 -13.06 -12.72 -10.95
C ALA A 492 -13.22 -14.21 -10.59
N PHE A 493 -13.12 -14.54 -9.31
CA PHE A 493 -13.31 -15.90 -8.79
C PHE A 493 -14.72 -16.40 -9.04
N LYS A 494 -15.75 -15.59 -8.75
CA LYS A 494 -17.16 -15.90 -9.05
C LYS A 494 -17.33 -16.27 -10.52
N THR A 495 -16.77 -15.44 -11.41
CA THR A 495 -16.83 -15.66 -12.85
C THR A 495 -16.10 -16.94 -13.26
N VAL A 496 -14.83 -17.09 -12.89
CA VAL A 496 -13.99 -18.22 -13.31
C VAL A 496 -14.51 -19.54 -12.76
N LYS A 497 -14.96 -19.58 -11.50
CA LYS A 497 -15.58 -20.75 -10.87
C LYS A 497 -16.87 -21.18 -11.55
N SER A 498 -17.65 -20.23 -12.09
CA SER A 498 -18.86 -20.55 -12.86
C SER A 498 -18.55 -21.13 -14.26
N LEU A 499 -17.42 -20.75 -14.85
CA LEU A 499 -17.02 -21.15 -16.20
C LEU A 499 -16.24 -22.47 -16.22
N VAL A 500 -15.38 -22.71 -15.23
CA VAL A 500 -14.45 -23.85 -15.22
C VAL A 500 -14.58 -24.63 -13.90
N PRO A 501 -15.08 -25.89 -13.95
CA PRO A 501 -15.18 -26.72 -12.75
C PRO A 501 -13.80 -27.00 -12.14
N GLY A 502 -13.74 -27.28 -10.83
CA GLY A 502 -12.49 -27.60 -10.14
C GLY A 502 -11.66 -26.38 -9.71
N VAL A 503 -12.11 -25.15 -9.97
CA VAL A 503 -11.54 -23.93 -9.38
C VAL A 503 -11.97 -23.83 -7.91
N LEU A 504 -11.00 -23.84 -7.01
CA LEU A 504 -11.21 -23.95 -5.56
C LEU A 504 -11.12 -22.60 -4.86
N ASP A 505 -10.11 -21.80 -5.21
CA ASP A 505 -9.85 -20.50 -4.61
C ASP A 505 -9.02 -19.63 -5.57
N MET A 506 -8.94 -18.33 -5.31
CA MET A 506 -8.16 -17.38 -6.10
C MET A 506 -7.59 -16.28 -5.20
N ARG A 507 -6.35 -15.85 -5.45
CA ARG A 507 -5.69 -14.72 -4.77
C ARG A 507 -5.24 -13.66 -5.78
N CYS A 508 -5.36 -12.40 -5.37
CA CYS A 508 -4.77 -11.21 -5.96
C CYS A 508 -4.41 -10.23 -4.84
N ASP A 509 -3.20 -9.69 -4.83
CA ASP A 509 -2.80 -8.61 -3.91
C ASP A 509 -2.81 -7.25 -4.61
N VAL A 510 -2.33 -7.19 -5.86
CA VAL A 510 -2.45 -6.03 -6.75
C VAL A 510 -2.92 -6.55 -8.11
N THR A 511 -3.82 -5.82 -8.77
CA THR A 511 -4.63 -6.19 -9.96
C THR A 511 -3.88 -6.80 -11.17
N TYR A 512 -2.57 -6.95 -11.10
CA TYR A 512 -1.73 -7.55 -12.14
C TYR A 512 -1.60 -9.08 -12.04
N GLU A 513 -1.78 -9.68 -10.87
CA GLU A 513 -1.54 -11.13 -10.68
C GLU A 513 -2.78 -11.86 -10.15
N ALA A 514 -3.16 -12.92 -10.85
CA ALA A 514 -4.13 -13.89 -10.38
C ALA A 514 -3.41 -15.21 -10.06
N ILE A 515 -3.51 -15.67 -8.81
CA ILE A 515 -3.07 -17.01 -8.39
C ILE A 515 -4.33 -17.87 -8.17
N ILE A 516 -4.51 -18.93 -8.94
CA ILE A 516 -5.72 -19.76 -8.95
C ILE A 516 -5.38 -21.15 -8.43
N LYS A 517 -6.11 -21.60 -7.41
CA LYS A 517 -6.02 -22.94 -6.83
C LYS A 517 -7.03 -23.86 -7.48
N ILE A 518 -6.59 -25.02 -7.98
CA ILE A 518 -7.47 -25.98 -8.68
C ILE A 518 -7.38 -27.41 -8.14
N ASP A 519 -8.48 -28.15 -8.21
CA ASP A 519 -8.48 -29.61 -8.23
C ASP A 519 -8.32 -30.08 -9.68
N LYS A 520 -7.11 -30.45 -10.06
CA LYS A 520 -6.77 -30.75 -11.46
C LYS A 520 -7.46 -32.02 -11.93
N MET A 521 -8.35 -31.88 -12.92
CA MET A 521 -9.13 -33.01 -13.45
C MET A 521 -8.51 -33.69 -14.69
N PHE A 522 -7.82 -32.94 -15.56
CA PHE A 522 -7.27 -33.48 -16.82
C PHE A 522 -6.06 -32.66 -17.34
N PRO A 523 -5.24 -33.22 -18.26
CA PRO A 523 -4.19 -32.47 -18.95
C PRO A 523 -4.77 -31.31 -19.77
N GLY A 524 -4.24 -30.09 -19.62
CA GLY A 524 -4.78 -28.88 -20.25
C GLY A 524 -5.74 -28.08 -19.36
N HIS A 525 -6.17 -28.63 -18.22
CA HIS A 525 -7.07 -27.94 -17.29
C HIS A 525 -6.52 -26.57 -16.80
N PRO A 526 -5.23 -26.44 -16.42
CA PRO A 526 -4.67 -25.13 -16.06
C PRO A 526 -4.75 -24.08 -17.18
N GLN A 527 -4.53 -24.47 -18.44
CA GLN A 527 -4.60 -23.56 -19.58
C GLN A 527 -6.04 -23.08 -19.81
N GLN A 528 -7.04 -23.96 -19.65
CA GLN A 528 -8.45 -23.56 -19.72
C GLN A 528 -8.81 -22.53 -18.64
N VAL A 529 -8.27 -22.70 -17.42
CA VAL A 529 -8.45 -21.72 -16.32
C VAL A 529 -7.79 -20.39 -16.68
N MET A 530 -6.56 -20.40 -17.21
CA MET A 530 -5.87 -19.18 -17.67
C MET A 530 -6.68 -18.43 -18.74
N ASP A 531 -7.22 -19.15 -19.73
CA ASP A 531 -8.06 -18.58 -20.78
C ASP A 531 -9.34 -17.97 -20.23
N ALA A 532 -9.97 -18.61 -19.23
CA ALA A 532 -11.14 -18.07 -18.54
C ALA A 532 -10.83 -16.78 -17.75
N VAL A 533 -9.66 -16.72 -17.10
CA VAL A 533 -9.20 -15.51 -16.38
C VAL A 533 -8.99 -14.35 -17.36
N TRP A 534 -8.24 -14.57 -18.44
CA TRP A 534 -7.92 -13.52 -19.42
C TRP A 534 -9.09 -13.15 -20.33
N GLY A 535 -10.02 -14.07 -20.58
CA GLY A 535 -11.15 -13.85 -21.48
C GLY A 535 -12.45 -13.45 -20.78
N GLY A 536 -12.61 -13.80 -19.51
CA GLY A 536 -13.88 -13.67 -18.79
C GLY A 536 -13.94 -12.58 -17.72
N THR A 537 -12.80 -12.03 -17.28
CA THR A 537 -12.76 -11.12 -16.12
C THR A 537 -12.53 -9.66 -16.50
N TYR A 538 -13.11 -8.74 -15.73
CA TYR A 538 -12.93 -7.28 -15.91
C TYR A 538 -11.66 -6.74 -15.23
N ALA A 539 -10.97 -7.56 -14.43
CA ALA A 539 -9.79 -7.16 -13.66
C ALA A 539 -8.48 -7.14 -14.47
N ARG A 540 -8.47 -7.65 -15.73
CA ARG A 540 -7.35 -7.54 -16.69
C ARG A 540 -5.98 -7.95 -16.11
N TYR A 541 -5.94 -9.14 -15.51
CA TYR A 541 -4.72 -9.71 -14.94
C TYR A 541 -3.63 -9.91 -16.00
N LYS A 542 -2.42 -9.45 -15.70
CA LYS A 542 -1.22 -9.61 -16.54
C LYS A 542 -0.57 -10.97 -16.34
N HIS A 543 -0.45 -11.39 -15.09
CA HIS A 543 0.11 -12.66 -14.66
C HIS A 543 -1.01 -13.58 -14.17
N CYS A 544 -0.96 -14.82 -14.60
CA CYS A 544 -1.91 -15.86 -14.18
C CYS A 544 -1.11 -17.10 -13.79
N ILE A 545 -1.15 -17.46 -12.51
CA ILE A 545 -0.46 -18.60 -11.93
C ILE A 545 -1.52 -19.61 -11.51
N VAL A 546 -1.43 -20.84 -11.99
CA VAL A 546 -2.38 -21.91 -11.62
C VAL A 546 -1.63 -22.97 -10.83
N VAL A 547 -2.10 -23.25 -9.62
CA VAL A 547 -1.49 -24.21 -8.70
C VAL A 547 -2.46 -25.32 -8.30
N ASP A 548 -1.93 -26.47 -7.94
CA ASP A 548 -2.71 -27.61 -7.45
C ASP A 548 -3.28 -27.35 -6.04
N LYS A 549 -4.29 -28.14 -5.65
CA LYS A 549 -5.02 -27.98 -4.38
C LYS A 549 -4.19 -28.14 -3.10
N ASP A 550 -2.98 -28.67 -3.17
CA ASP A 550 -2.08 -28.81 -2.03
C ASP A 550 -1.29 -27.54 -1.73
N ILE A 551 -1.30 -26.54 -2.63
CA ILE A 551 -0.63 -25.25 -2.42
C ILE A 551 -1.52 -24.32 -1.63
N ASP A 552 -0.94 -23.66 -0.62
CA ASP A 552 -1.60 -22.55 0.04
C ASP A 552 -1.34 -21.27 -0.76
N ILE A 553 -2.38 -20.74 -1.40
CA ILE A 553 -2.23 -19.52 -2.20
C ILE A 553 -2.10 -18.28 -1.33
N TRP A 554 -2.45 -18.34 -0.04
CA TRP A 554 -2.33 -17.20 0.89
C TRP A 554 -0.93 -17.06 1.50
N ASP A 555 -0.08 -18.07 1.32
CA ASP A 555 1.36 -18.03 1.60
C ASP A 555 2.14 -17.93 0.28
N TYR A 556 2.79 -16.78 0.03
CA TYR A 556 3.51 -16.58 -1.23
C TYR A 556 4.75 -17.49 -1.34
N ASP A 557 5.35 -17.92 -0.22
CA ASP A 557 6.46 -18.88 -0.25
C ASP A 557 6.00 -20.25 -0.74
N SER A 558 4.77 -20.67 -0.38
CA SER A 558 4.13 -21.89 -0.88
C SER A 558 3.93 -21.85 -2.41
N VAL A 559 3.45 -20.70 -2.92
CA VAL A 559 3.29 -20.47 -4.38
C VAL A 559 4.65 -20.47 -5.08
N HIS A 560 5.63 -19.74 -4.52
CA HIS A 560 6.97 -19.66 -5.07
C HIS A 560 7.68 -21.03 -5.10
N TRP A 561 7.49 -21.85 -4.05
CA TRP A 561 7.96 -23.24 -4.03
C TRP A 561 7.33 -24.08 -5.15
N ALA A 562 6.02 -23.94 -5.37
CA ALA A 562 5.32 -24.65 -6.44
C ALA A 562 5.86 -24.25 -7.82
N LEU A 563 6.06 -22.94 -8.06
CA LEU A 563 6.66 -22.43 -9.29
C LEU A 563 8.06 -23.02 -9.50
N SER A 564 8.91 -22.97 -8.46
CA SER A 564 10.32 -23.39 -8.54
C SER A 564 10.51 -24.89 -8.79
N THR A 565 9.56 -25.72 -8.36
CA THR A 565 9.71 -27.18 -8.39
C THR A 565 8.84 -27.87 -9.43
N ARG A 566 7.76 -27.23 -9.91
CA ARG A 566 6.77 -27.86 -10.80
C ARG A 566 6.73 -27.26 -12.19
N VAL A 567 7.28 -26.07 -12.41
CA VAL A 567 7.22 -25.38 -13.71
C VAL A 567 8.44 -25.71 -14.56
N ARG A 568 8.18 -26.16 -15.79
CA ARG A 568 9.16 -26.18 -16.87
C ARG A 568 8.89 -25.05 -17.85
N ALA A 569 9.78 -24.08 -17.93
CA ALA A 569 9.58 -22.85 -18.71
C ALA A 569 9.24 -23.10 -20.19
N ASP A 570 9.83 -24.12 -20.82
CA ASP A 570 9.60 -24.48 -22.23
C ASP A 570 8.21 -25.08 -22.52
N ARG A 571 7.46 -25.47 -21.47
CA ARG A 571 6.21 -26.21 -21.58
C ARG A 571 5.05 -25.56 -20.84
N ASP A 572 5.32 -25.08 -19.63
CA ASP A 572 4.29 -24.70 -18.65
C ASP A 572 4.08 -23.18 -18.58
N VAL A 573 4.88 -22.39 -19.31
CA VAL A 573 4.73 -20.92 -19.41
C VAL A 573 4.10 -20.58 -20.76
N THR A 574 2.99 -19.85 -20.73
CA THR A 574 2.30 -19.33 -21.92
C THR A 574 2.41 -17.81 -21.96
N ILE A 575 2.87 -17.27 -23.09
CA ILE A 575 2.90 -15.82 -23.35
C ILE A 575 1.84 -15.50 -24.40
N SER A 576 0.82 -14.71 -24.01
CA SER A 576 -0.23 -14.25 -24.91
C SER A 576 -0.05 -12.75 -25.19
N PRO A 577 0.58 -12.36 -26.32
CA PRO A 577 0.84 -10.96 -26.62
C PRO A 577 -0.43 -10.20 -27.03
N ARG A 578 -0.42 -8.87 -26.87
CA ARG A 578 -1.47 -7.94 -27.34
C ARG A 578 -2.86 -8.20 -26.73
N ARG A 579 -2.89 -8.40 -25.41
CA ARG A 579 -4.12 -8.48 -24.62
C ARG A 579 -4.47 -7.11 -24.04
N ALA A 580 -5.74 -6.94 -23.67
CA ALA A 580 -6.15 -5.76 -22.91
C ALA A 580 -5.43 -5.74 -21.54
N GLY A 581 -4.76 -4.63 -21.23
CA GLY A 581 -4.04 -4.43 -19.98
C GLY A 581 -4.65 -3.34 -19.10
N GLN A 582 -3.99 -3.08 -17.96
CA GLN A 582 -4.29 -1.95 -17.10
C GLN A 582 -3.68 -0.66 -17.68
N TRP A 583 -4.40 0.46 -17.57
CA TRP A 583 -3.95 1.75 -18.10
C TRP A 583 -2.74 2.35 -17.37
N LEU A 584 -2.52 1.92 -16.13
CA LEU A 584 -1.43 2.38 -15.29
C LEU A 584 -0.26 1.39 -15.24
N ASP A 585 -0.23 0.34 -16.08
CA ASP A 585 0.87 -0.63 -16.08
C ASP A 585 2.20 0.07 -16.43
N PRO A 586 3.16 0.15 -15.49
CA PRO A 586 4.41 0.90 -15.70
C PRO A 586 5.31 0.25 -16.75
N ALA A 587 5.06 -1.01 -17.14
CA ALA A 587 5.86 -1.71 -18.13
C ALA A 587 5.29 -1.60 -19.56
N VAL A 588 4.09 -1.02 -19.74
CA VAL A 588 3.49 -0.87 -21.06
C VAL A 588 3.92 0.46 -21.66
N SER A 589 4.46 0.42 -22.88
CA SER A 589 4.74 1.63 -23.66
C SER A 589 3.43 2.37 -23.94
N LEU A 590 3.35 3.66 -23.63
CA LEU A 590 2.20 4.53 -23.95
C LEU A 590 1.83 4.58 -25.45
N ARG A 591 2.62 3.94 -26.33
CA ARG A 591 2.46 3.92 -27.79
C ARG A 591 1.93 2.61 -28.38
N GLU A 592 1.82 1.55 -27.58
CA GLU A 592 1.19 0.28 -27.99
C GLU A 592 -0.27 0.23 -27.53
#